data_AF-A0AB37JG25-F1
#
_entry.id   AF-A0AB37JG25-F1
#
_cell.length_a   1.000
_cell.length_b   1.000
_cell.length_c   1.000
_cell.angle_alpha   90.00
_cell.angle_beta   90.00
_cell.angle_gamma   90.00
#
_symmetry.space_group_name_H-M   'P 1'
#
loop_
_entity.id
_entity.type
_entity.pdbx_description
1 polymer ?
#
loop_
_entity_poly.entity_id
_entity_poly.type
_entity_poly.pdbx_seq_one_letter_code
_entity_poly.pdbx_strand_id
1 'polypeptide(L)'
;MWNIKEENLNEFKSTCKNRLSPDWTTGFMFGTMFFISLIMFFLIGGLIRFGWSYYPTLFDKVIVSLELVFYSLQVIFLIIYLFPKMPFKLQKLQTLVVLLYAFQLGTITFTMLIIPGMSNYSIDQITLMYVGLLFLGAVIFHILATIDTFRQASKGAFNKGEESSSFFSKTKRTAIKCAVIYVLTLLILIYVHNDYTLNILGLYAGGTLIMYAVAIGAAEFQLLAYCRFKFPSFYISWEGHERERQEFLKRYKEREEKKAKEIK
;
A
#
# COMPACT_ATOMS: atom_id res chain seq x y z
N MET A 1 2.31 5.62 24.75
CA MET A 1 1.15 5.90 23.88
C MET A 1 1.28 7.35 23.39
N TRP A 2 1.21 7.60 22.07
CA TRP A 2 1.40 8.95 21.52
C TRP A 2 0.31 9.91 22.01
N ASN A 3 0.68 11.08 22.54
CA ASN A 3 -0.26 12.10 23.01
C ASN A 3 -0.76 12.99 21.85
N ILE A 4 -1.41 12.37 20.86
CA ILE A 4 -1.98 13.08 19.71
C ILE A 4 -3.34 13.64 20.12
N LYS A 5 -3.51 14.97 19.97
CA LYS A 5 -4.77 15.67 20.12
C LYS A 5 -5.50 15.76 18.77
N GLU A 6 -6.83 15.76 18.79
CA GLU A 6 -7.63 15.79 17.56
C GLU A 6 -7.45 17.11 16.77
N GLU A 7 -7.34 18.23 17.48
CA GLU A 7 -7.12 19.58 16.92
C GLU A 7 -5.85 19.68 16.07
N ASN A 8 -4.87 18.82 16.33
CA ASN A 8 -3.59 18.74 15.61
C ASN A 8 -3.70 18.02 14.25
N LEU A 9 -4.89 17.52 13.90
CA LEU A 9 -5.12 16.66 12.73
C LEU A 9 -6.09 17.25 11.71
N ASN A 10 -6.36 18.56 11.73
CA ASN A 10 -7.36 19.17 10.84
C ASN A 10 -7.08 18.95 9.34
N GLU A 11 -5.83 19.09 8.90
CA GLU A 11 -5.41 18.83 7.52
C GLU A 11 -5.41 17.33 7.22
N PHE A 12 -4.96 16.51 8.16
CA PHE A 12 -5.03 15.06 8.00
C PHE A 12 -6.48 14.57 7.88
N LYS A 13 -7.41 15.15 8.64
CA LYS A 13 -8.84 14.89 8.52
C LYS A 13 -9.40 15.29 7.16
N SER A 14 -8.95 16.41 6.59
CA SER A 14 -9.28 16.77 5.20
C SER A 14 -8.74 15.74 4.21
N THR A 15 -7.52 15.27 4.42
CA THR A 15 -6.90 14.19 3.63
C THR A 15 -7.71 12.90 3.72
N CYS A 16 -8.19 12.55 4.92
CA CYS A 16 -9.04 11.39 5.17
C CYS A 16 -10.43 11.49 4.53
N LYS A 17 -11.00 12.69 4.41
CA LYS A 17 -12.27 12.90 3.70
C LYS A 17 -12.11 12.83 2.18
N ASN A 18 -10.92 13.22 1.69
CA ASN A 18 -10.58 13.19 0.27
C ASN A 18 -9.93 11.84 -0.08
N ARG A 19 -8.59 11.77 -0.15
CA ARG A 19 -7.86 10.62 -0.69
C ARG A 19 -7.92 9.33 0.14
N LEU A 20 -8.21 9.41 1.44
CA LEU A 20 -8.38 8.22 2.30
C LEU A 20 -9.83 8.00 2.73
N SER A 21 -10.78 8.51 1.94
CA SER A 21 -12.20 8.26 2.18
C SER A 21 -12.49 6.76 2.07
N PRO A 22 -13.60 6.27 2.66
CA PRO A 22 -14.00 4.87 2.50
C PRO A 22 -14.05 4.43 1.03
N ASP A 23 -14.48 5.29 0.11
CA ASP A 23 -14.52 4.99 -1.33
C ASP A 23 -13.13 4.87 -1.95
N TRP A 24 -12.25 5.85 -1.72
CA TRP A 24 -10.88 5.82 -2.25
C TRP A 24 -10.07 4.67 -1.65
N THR A 25 -10.32 4.35 -0.39
CA THR A 25 -9.76 3.19 0.29
C THR A 25 -10.18 1.89 -0.39
N THR A 26 -11.47 1.75 -0.75
CA THR A 26 -11.95 0.63 -1.57
C THR A 26 -11.35 0.65 -2.99
N GLY A 27 -11.17 1.82 -3.60
CA GLY A 27 -10.49 1.98 -4.88
C GLY A 27 -9.03 1.49 -4.84
N PHE A 28 -8.30 1.77 -3.77
CA PHE A 28 -6.96 1.22 -3.53
C PHE A 28 -7.00 -0.31 -3.43
N MET A 29 -8.01 -0.88 -2.75
CA MET A 29 -8.21 -2.33 -2.68
C MET A 29 -8.41 -2.92 -4.08
N PHE A 30 -9.24 -2.31 -4.93
CA PHE A 30 -9.42 -2.75 -6.32
C PHE A 30 -8.13 -2.73 -7.14
N GLY A 31 -7.42 -1.61 -7.13
CA GLY A 31 -6.17 -1.47 -7.90
C GLY A 31 -5.10 -2.47 -7.45
N THR A 32 -4.98 -2.64 -6.14
CA THR A 32 -4.07 -3.62 -5.53
C THR A 32 -4.48 -5.04 -5.88
N MET A 33 -5.78 -5.37 -5.81
CA MET A 33 -6.29 -6.68 -6.16
C MET A 33 -6.01 -7.03 -7.61
N PHE A 34 -6.18 -6.08 -8.54
CA PHE A 34 -5.86 -6.29 -9.95
C PHE A 34 -4.40 -6.69 -10.14
N PHE A 35 -3.47 -5.96 -9.51
CA PHE A 35 -2.04 -6.25 -9.59
C PHE A 35 -1.66 -7.58 -8.94
N ILE A 36 -2.14 -7.84 -7.71
CA ILE A 36 -1.86 -9.09 -7.00
C ILE A 36 -2.44 -10.29 -7.75
N SER A 37 -3.65 -10.17 -8.30
CA SER A 37 -4.29 -11.24 -9.10
C SER A 37 -3.43 -11.69 -10.28
N LEU A 38 -2.69 -10.78 -10.92
CA LEU A 38 -1.81 -11.11 -12.04
C LEU A 38 -0.71 -12.08 -11.62
N ILE A 39 -0.09 -11.85 -10.46
CA ILE A 39 0.97 -12.71 -9.94
C ILE A 39 0.37 -14.00 -9.34
N MET A 40 -0.74 -13.88 -8.63
CA MET A 40 -1.45 -15.02 -8.04
C MET A 40 -1.96 -15.99 -9.10
N PHE A 41 -2.29 -15.52 -10.31
CA PHE A 41 -2.63 -16.37 -11.45
C PHE A 41 -1.52 -17.38 -11.76
N PHE A 42 -0.25 -16.96 -11.77
CA PHE A 42 0.88 -17.85 -12.00
C PHE A 42 1.12 -18.80 -10.82
N LEU A 43 1.03 -18.30 -9.58
CA LEU A 43 1.17 -19.12 -8.37
C LEU A 43 0.10 -20.22 -8.27
N ILE A 44 -1.16 -19.85 -8.46
CA ILE A 44 -2.29 -20.78 -8.41
C ILE A 44 -2.24 -21.71 -9.62
N GLY A 45 -1.94 -21.20 -10.82
CA GLY A 45 -1.81 -22.00 -12.03
C GLY A 45 -0.72 -23.07 -11.92
N GLY A 46 0.44 -22.71 -11.38
CA GLY A 46 1.52 -23.67 -11.07
C GLY A 46 1.09 -24.73 -10.08
N LEU A 47 0.43 -24.32 -8.99
CA LEU A 47 -0.10 -25.25 -7.97
C LEU A 47 -1.15 -26.21 -8.54
N ILE A 48 -2.09 -25.72 -9.36
CA ILE A 48 -3.15 -26.55 -9.96
C ILE A 48 -2.57 -27.53 -10.97
N ARG A 49 -1.63 -27.09 -11.82
CA ARG A 49 -1.12 -27.90 -12.93
C ARG A 49 -0.09 -28.93 -12.47
N PHE A 50 0.74 -28.59 -11.50
CA PHE A 50 1.90 -29.40 -11.12
C PHE A 50 1.87 -29.86 -9.66
N GLY A 51 0.91 -29.39 -8.86
CA GLY A 51 0.80 -29.72 -7.44
C GLY A 51 1.89 -29.07 -6.58
N TRP A 52 1.97 -29.50 -5.32
CA TRP A 52 2.95 -28.97 -4.37
C TRP A 52 4.41 -29.32 -4.70
N SER A 53 4.66 -30.28 -5.60
CA SER A 53 6.01 -30.60 -6.07
C SER A 53 6.62 -29.48 -6.91
N TYR A 54 5.80 -28.58 -7.46
CA TYR A 54 6.24 -27.36 -8.13
C TYR A 54 6.97 -26.37 -7.21
N TYR A 55 6.73 -26.49 -5.90
CA TYR A 55 7.37 -25.70 -4.84
C TYR A 55 8.28 -26.63 -4.01
N PRO A 56 9.52 -26.87 -4.47
CA PRO A 56 10.32 -28.00 -4.01
C PRO A 56 10.73 -27.86 -2.54
N THR A 57 11.06 -26.65 -2.08
CA THR A 57 11.57 -26.45 -0.72
C THR A 57 10.44 -26.21 0.30
N LEU A 58 10.75 -26.39 1.60
CA LEU A 58 9.83 -26.00 2.67
C LEU A 58 9.58 -24.49 2.68
N PHE A 59 10.63 -23.71 2.39
CA PHE A 59 10.55 -22.25 2.30
C PHE A 59 9.54 -21.80 1.24
N ASP A 60 9.60 -22.38 0.03
CA ASP A 60 8.65 -22.07 -1.04
C ASP A 60 7.21 -22.40 -0.62
N LYS A 61 7.01 -23.59 -0.03
CA LYS A 61 5.67 -24.02 0.42
C LYS A 61 5.08 -23.07 1.47
N VAL A 62 5.90 -22.61 2.42
CA VAL A 62 5.47 -21.65 3.45
C VAL A 62 5.08 -20.32 2.83
N ILE A 63 5.91 -19.77 1.95
CA ILE A 63 5.62 -18.50 1.27
C ILE A 63 4.34 -18.59 0.44
N VAL A 64 4.22 -19.62 -0.40
CA VAL A 64 3.03 -19.83 -1.23
C VAL A 64 1.78 -19.98 -0.37
N SER A 65 1.86 -20.72 0.75
CA SER A 65 0.74 -20.86 1.67
C SER A 65 0.33 -19.53 2.28
N LEU A 66 1.29 -18.69 2.70
CA LEU A 66 1.01 -17.35 3.22
C LEU A 66 0.35 -16.46 2.16
N GLU A 67 0.87 -16.45 0.93
CA GLU A 67 0.29 -15.66 -0.17
C GLU A 67 -1.14 -16.11 -0.49
N LEU A 68 -1.42 -17.42 -0.50
CA LEU A 68 -2.76 -17.96 -0.71
C LEU A 68 -3.72 -17.54 0.40
N VAL A 69 -3.28 -17.55 1.66
CA VAL A 69 -4.08 -17.09 2.80
C VAL A 69 -4.37 -15.60 2.70
N PHE A 70 -3.35 -14.78 2.46
CA PHE A 70 -3.53 -13.33 2.31
C PHE A 70 -4.45 -13.01 1.14
N TYR A 71 -4.23 -13.63 -0.02
CA TYR A 71 -5.06 -13.42 -1.20
C TYR A 71 -6.51 -13.83 -0.96
N SER A 72 -6.75 -14.97 -0.31
CA SER A 72 -8.10 -15.44 0.01
C SER A 72 -8.82 -14.46 0.95
N LEU A 73 -8.13 -13.97 1.98
CA LEU A 73 -8.67 -12.95 2.87
C LEU A 73 -8.99 -11.65 2.11
N GLN A 74 -8.09 -11.22 1.22
CA GLN A 74 -8.31 -10.04 0.40
C GLN A 74 -9.56 -10.17 -0.48
N VAL A 75 -9.74 -11.29 -1.18
CA VAL A 75 -10.94 -11.57 -1.99
C VAL A 75 -12.20 -11.48 -1.14
N ILE A 76 -12.23 -12.12 0.03
CA ILE A 76 -13.38 -12.10 0.94
C ILE A 76 -13.71 -10.66 1.34
N PHE A 77 -12.71 -9.89 1.76
CA PHE A 77 -12.95 -8.50 2.14
C PHE A 77 -13.39 -7.63 0.96
N LEU A 78 -12.84 -7.82 -0.25
CA LEU A 78 -13.28 -7.08 -1.43
C LEU A 78 -14.76 -7.31 -1.72
N ILE A 79 -15.22 -8.55 -1.62
CA ILE A 79 -16.64 -8.91 -1.78
C ILE A 79 -17.51 -8.20 -0.74
N ILE A 80 -17.05 -8.11 0.50
CA ILE A 80 -17.78 -7.38 1.55
C ILE A 80 -17.84 -5.87 1.24
N TYR A 81 -16.75 -5.27 0.77
CA TYR A 81 -16.66 -3.84 0.49
C TYR A 81 -17.21 -3.42 -0.89
N LEU A 82 -17.60 -4.37 -1.74
CA LEU A 82 -18.33 -4.11 -2.97
C LEU A 82 -19.73 -3.51 -2.72
N PHE A 83 -20.33 -3.79 -1.57
CA PHE A 83 -21.60 -3.19 -1.19
C PHE A 83 -21.39 -1.72 -0.77
N PRO A 84 -22.02 -0.73 -1.43
CA PRO A 84 -21.68 0.70 -1.26
C PRO A 84 -21.71 1.21 0.19
N LYS A 85 -22.59 0.67 1.02
CA LYS A 85 -22.73 1.07 2.43
C LYS A 85 -21.67 0.45 3.35
N MET A 86 -21.06 -0.66 2.95
CA MET A 86 -20.15 -1.44 3.82
C MET A 86 -18.83 -0.73 4.12
N PRO A 87 -18.18 -0.02 3.17
CA PRO A 87 -17.02 0.82 3.46
C PRO A 87 -17.29 1.81 4.60
N PHE A 88 -18.46 2.43 4.61
CA PHE A 88 -18.86 3.42 5.62
C PHE A 88 -19.31 2.77 6.93
N LYS A 89 -19.97 1.61 6.88
CA LYS A 89 -20.38 0.88 8.09
C LYS A 89 -19.19 0.28 8.83
N LEU A 90 -18.23 -0.31 8.12
CA LEU A 90 -17.12 -1.08 8.69
C LEU A 90 -15.76 -0.34 8.59
N GLN A 91 -15.77 0.99 8.67
CA GLN A 91 -14.57 1.83 8.47
C GLN A 91 -13.34 1.43 9.30
N LYS A 92 -13.52 1.01 10.54
CA LYS A 92 -12.41 0.57 11.41
C LYS A 92 -11.76 -0.70 10.86
N LEU A 93 -12.56 -1.71 10.52
CA LEU A 93 -12.08 -2.92 9.88
C LEU A 93 -11.45 -2.62 8.53
N GLN A 94 -12.05 -1.73 7.74
CA GLN A 94 -11.53 -1.34 6.42
C GLN A 94 -10.09 -0.82 6.51
N THR A 95 -9.77 -0.01 7.53
CA THR A 95 -8.39 0.49 7.72
C THR A 95 -7.38 -0.62 8.01
N LEU A 96 -7.79 -1.69 8.70
CA LEU A 96 -6.93 -2.85 8.94
C LEU A 96 -6.78 -3.70 7.67
N VAL A 97 -7.86 -3.87 6.93
CA VAL A 97 -7.85 -4.58 5.64
C VAL A 97 -6.92 -3.88 4.65
N VAL A 98 -6.91 -2.56 4.60
CA VAL A 98 -6.01 -1.82 3.71
C VAL A 98 -4.54 -2.01 4.06
N LEU A 99 -4.22 -2.16 5.34
CA LEU A 99 -2.86 -2.53 5.75
C LEU A 99 -2.48 -3.94 5.28
N LEU A 100 -3.41 -4.90 5.30
CA LEU A 100 -3.21 -6.23 4.72
C LEU A 100 -2.97 -6.16 3.20
N TYR A 101 -3.75 -5.34 2.49
CA TYR A 101 -3.57 -5.09 1.05
C TYR A 101 -2.22 -4.46 0.74
N ALA A 102 -1.83 -3.43 1.50
CA ALA A 102 -0.53 -2.79 1.37
C ALA A 102 0.62 -3.79 1.64
N PHE A 103 0.50 -4.61 2.69
CA PHE A 103 1.53 -5.60 3.01
C PHE A 103 1.77 -6.56 1.84
N GLN A 104 0.72 -7.20 1.32
CA GLN A 104 0.88 -8.15 0.21
C GLN A 104 1.33 -7.46 -1.08
N LEU A 105 0.83 -6.25 -1.39
CA LEU A 105 1.31 -5.47 -2.53
C LEU A 105 2.82 -5.22 -2.48
N GLY A 106 3.34 -4.95 -1.28
CA GLY A 106 4.76 -4.71 -1.05
C GLY A 106 5.63 -5.96 -1.21
N THR A 107 5.08 -7.17 -1.01
CA THR A 107 5.87 -8.42 -0.99
C THR A 107 5.69 -9.29 -2.23
N ILE A 108 4.51 -9.25 -2.88
CA ILE A 108 4.11 -10.23 -3.91
C ILE A 108 5.08 -10.30 -5.10
N THR A 109 5.67 -9.18 -5.51
CA THR A 109 6.64 -9.15 -6.63
C THR A 109 7.90 -9.94 -6.29
N PHE A 110 8.36 -9.88 -5.04
CA PHE A 110 9.52 -10.66 -4.62
C PHE A 110 9.19 -12.13 -4.42
N THR A 111 7.96 -12.45 -4.00
CA THR A 111 7.47 -13.84 -4.03
C THR A 111 7.55 -14.43 -5.44
N MET A 112 7.19 -13.65 -6.46
CA MET A 112 7.36 -14.04 -7.87
C MET A 112 8.82 -14.33 -8.22
N LEU A 113 9.72 -13.44 -7.79
CA LEU A 113 11.13 -13.51 -8.16
C LEU A 113 11.85 -14.66 -7.45
N ILE A 114 11.59 -14.89 -6.16
CA ILE A 114 12.32 -15.88 -5.34
C ILE A 114 11.90 -17.33 -5.58
N ILE A 115 10.70 -17.57 -6.09
CA ILE A 115 10.19 -18.93 -6.29
C ILE A 115 10.70 -19.49 -7.62
N PRO A 116 11.51 -20.57 -7.60
CA PRO A 116 12.11 -21.15 -8.81
C PRO A 116 11.10 -21.72 -9.80
N GLY A 117 9.88 -22.04 -9.36
CA GLY A 117 8.83 -22.47 -10.27
C GLY A 117 8.43 -21.36 -11.26
N MET A 118 8.46 -20.09 -10.83
CA MET A 118 8.00 -18.94 -11.61
C MET A 118 9.11 -18.21 -12.37
N SER A 119 10.36 -18.36 -11.93
CA SER A 119 11.53 -17.86 -12.65
C SER A 119 12.18 -18.99 -13.43
N ASN A 120 12.63 -18.74 -14.67
CA ASN A 120 13.34 -19.74 -15.48
C ASN A 120 14.79 -20.00 -14.97
N TYR A 121 15.12 -19.61 -13.75
CA TYR A 121 16.44 -19.72 -13.16
C TYR A 121 16.32 -20.07 -11.67
N SER A 122 17.22 -20.94 -11.18
CA SER A 122 17.35 -21.20 -9.75
C SER A 122 17.98 -19.99 -9.08
N ILE A 123 17.32 -19.44 -8.05
CA ILE A 123 17.95 -18.43 -7.19
C ILE A 123 18.92 -19.11 -6.24
N ASP A 124 20.18 -18.68 -6.31
CA ASP A 124 21.20 -19.09 -5.37
C ASP A 124 21.01 -18.39 -4.02
N GLN A 125 21.68 -18.92 -2.99
CA GLN A 125 21.53 -18.44 -1.62
C GLN A 125 21.99 -16.99 -1.43
N ILE A 126 22.99 -16.51 -2.18
CA ILE A 126 23.51 -15.15 -2.07
C ILE A 126 22.48 -14.16 -2.63
N THR A 127 21.86 -14.49 -3.76
CA THR A 127 20.77 -13.69 -4.33
C THR A 127 19.56 -13.65 -3.40
N LEU A 128 19.18 -14.78 -2.82
CA LEU A 128 18.11 -14.84 -1.81
C LEU A 128 18.44 -13.97 -0.59
N MET A 129 19.70 -13.96 -0.15
CA MET A 129 20.18 -13.09 0.94
C MET A 129 20.03 -11.61 0.58
N TYR A 130 20.42 -11.19 -0.64
CA TYR A 130 20.25 -9.79 -1.07
C TYR A 130 18.78 -9.38 -1.15
N VAL A 131 17.89 -10.26 -1.61
CA VAL A 131 16.44 -10.01 -1.58
C VAL A 131 15.92 -9.90 -0.14
N GLY A 132 16.38 -10.77 0.76
CA GLY A 132 16.06 -10.70 2.18
C GLY A 132 16.51 -9.36 2.80
N LEU A 133 17.67 -8.86 2.40
CA LEU A 133 18.18 -7.54 2.82
C LEU A 133 17.33 -6.40 2.25
N LEU A 134 16.91 -6.45 0.97
CA LEU A 134 15.99 -5.47 0.40
C LEU A 134 14.68 -5.38 1.22
N PHE A 135 14.10 -6.53 1.55
CA PHE A 135 12.91 -6.62 2.39
C PHE A 135 13.15 -6.07 3.80
N LEU A 136 14.24 -6.47 4.45
CA LEU A 136 14.59 -5.99 5.79
C LEU A 136 14.77 -4.45 5.81
N GLY A 137 15.41 -3.89 4.78
CA GLY A 137 15.53 -2.45 4.61
C GLY A 137 14.17 -1.76 4.48
N ALA A 138 13.23 -2.34 3.73
CA ALA A 138 11.87 -1.81 3.61
C ALA A 138 11.11 -1.84 4.93
N VAL A 139 11.27 -2.91 5.72
CA VAL A 139 10.68 -3.02 7.08
C VAL A 139 11.24 -1.95 8.00
N ILE A 140 12.57 -1.78 8.06
CA ILE A 140 13.21 -0.74 8.88
C ILE A 140 12.72 0.64 8.44
N PHE A 141 12.66 0.88 7.13
CA PHE A 141 12.23 2.15 6.59
C PHE A 141 10.75 2.44 6.87
N HIS A 142 9.87 1.43 6.80
CA HIS A 142 8.47 1.54 7.22
C HIS A 142 8.35 1.95 8.68
N ILE A 143 9.10 1.28 9.59
CA ILE A 143 9.10 1.62 11.02
C ILE A 143 9.50 3.09 11.23
N LEU A 144 10.58 3.54 10.58
CA LEU A 144 11.02 4.94 10.64
C LEU A 144 9.95 5.91 10.12
N ALA A 145 9.32 5.58 8.98
CA ALA A 145 8.26 6.39 8.39
C ALA A 145 7.03 6.47 9.31
N THR A 146 6.66 5.39 9.98
CA THR A 146 5.56 5.33 10.94
C THR A 146 5.87 6.16 12.18
N ILE A 147 7.04 5.96 12.80
CA ILE A 147 7.46 6.75 13.98
C ILE A 147 7.44 8.24 13.65
N ASP A 148 8.00 8.64 12.50
CA ASP A 148 8.03 10.03 12.09
C ASP A 148 6.62 10.58 11.82
N THR A 149 5.75 9.80 11.18
CA THR A 149 4.34 10.19 10.92
C THR A 149 3.57 10.44 12.21
N PHE A 150 3.67 9.53 13.19
CA PHE A 150 3.00 9.69 14.49
C PHE A 150 3.62 10.83 15.32
N ARG A 151 4.94 11.03 15.22
CA ARG A 151 5.63 12.16 15.86
C ARG A 151 5.16 13.49 15.27
N GLN A 152 5.05 13.59 13.95
CA GLN A 152 4.49 14.77 13.27
C GLN A 152 3.05 15.05 13.76
N ALA A 153 2.18 14.03 13.76
CA ALA A 153 0.82 14.15 14.29
C ALA A 153 0.78 14.64 15.74
N SER A 154 1.67 14.14 16.60
CA SER A 154 1.72 14.57 18.01
C SER A 154 2.14 16.03 18.19
N LYS A 155 2.91 16.58 17.23
CA LYS A 155 3.44 17.95 17.28
C LYS A 155 2.54 18.99 16.60
N GLY A 156 1.39 18.61 16.05
CA GLY A 156 0.52 19.57 15.35
C GLY A 156 0.88 19.82 13.89
N ALA A 157 1.78 19.03 13.31
CA ALA A 157 2.24 19.17 11.92
C ALA A 157 1.12 19.10 10.87
N PHE A 158 -0.02 18.49 11.21
CA PHE A 158 -1.18 18.33 10.33
C PHE A 158 -2.33 19.29 10.67
N ASN A 159 -2.04 20.45 11.27
CA ASN A 159 -3.01 21.53 11.48
C ASN A 159 -2.86 22.61 10.40
N LYS A 160 -3.92 23.38 10.11
CA LYS A 160 -3.90 24.47 9.12
C LYS A 160 -3.04 25.64 9.63
N GLY A 161 -2.03 26.05 8.85
CA GLY A 161 -1.20 27.24 9.07
C GLY A 161 0.04 27.27 8.17
N GLU A 162 0.79 28.37 8.18
CA GLU A 162 2.07 28.52 7.45
C GLU A 162 3.13 27.47 7.85
N GLU A 163 2.93 26.80 9.00
CA GLU A 163 3.76 25.72 9.52
C GLU A 163 3.26 24.31 9.16
N SER A 164 2.26 24.15 8.28
CA SER A 164 1.84 22.80 7.87
C SER A 164 3.00 22.08 7.19
N SER A 165 3.59 21.12 7.91
CA SER A 165 4.77 20.45 7.40
C SER A 165 4.33 19.35 6.45
N SER A 166 4.88 19.37 5.23
CA SER A 166 4.72 18.29 4.25
C SER A 166 4.84 16.91 4.93
N PHE A 167 4.00 15.95 4.52
CA PHE A 167 4.08 14.55 4.96
C PHE A 167 5.52 14.00 4.92
N PHE A 168 6.35 14.50 4.01
CA PHE A 168 7.79 14.28 3.93
C PHE A 168 8.57 15.27 4.80
N SER A 169 8.69 14.96 6.09
CA SER A 169 9.58 15.68 7.01
C SER A 169 11.05 15.63 6.56
N LYS A 170 11.89 16.49 7.15
CA LYS A 170 13.35 16.43 6.96
C LYS A 170 13.90 15.03 7.30
N THR A 171 13.41 14.40 8.36
CA THR A 171 13.78 13.04 8.77
C THR A 171 13.46 12.03 7.67
N LYS A 172 12.21 12.02 7.16
CA LYS A 172 11.80 11.12 6.08
C LYS A 172 12.62 11.36 4.81
N ARG A 173 12.88 12.62 4.45
CA ARG A 173 13.67 12.96 3.27
C ARG A 173 15.11 12.44 3.38
N THR A 174 15.74 12.54 4.56
CA THR A 174 17.05 11.93 4.82
C THR A 174 16.98 10.40 4.76
N ALA A 175 15.97 9.80 5.38
CA ALA A 175 15.79 8.35 5.36
C ALA A 175 15.58 7.83 3.92
N ILE A 176 14.87 8.57 3.06
CA ILE A 176 14.72 8.25 1.63
C ILE A 176 16.07 8.25 0.92
N LYS A 177 16.93 9.26 1.16
CA LYS A 177 18.28 9.29 0.55
C LYS A 177 19.11 8.08 0.97
N CYS A 178 19.10 7.73 2.26
CA CYS A 178 19.80 6.54 2.75
C CYS A 178 19.23 5.26 2.14
N ALA A 179 17.90 5.13 2.07
CA ALA A 179 17.23 3.99 1.46
C ALA A 179 17.56 3.85 -0.03
N VAL A 180 17.63 4.95 -0.77
CA VAL A 180 18.03 4.94 -2.20
C VAL A 180 19.45 4.42 -2.36
N ILE A 181 20.41 4.90 -1.58
CA ILE A 181 21.81 4.42 -1.64
C ILE A 181 21.87 2.91 -1.30
N TYR A 182 21.17 2.50 -0.25
CA TYR A 182 21.09 1.11 0.19
C TYR A 182 20.51 0.19 -0.89
N VAL A 183 19.36 0.58 -1.45
CA VAL A 183 18.69 -0.17 -2.53
C VAL A 183 19.55 -0.26 -3.77
N LEU A 184 20.15 0.85 -4.22
CA LEU A 184 21.01 0.85 -5.40
C LEU A 184 22.22 -0.07 -5.22
N THR A 185 22.83 -0.05 -4.03
CA THR A 185 23.94 -0.96 -3.71
C THR A 185 23.51 -2.42 -3.84
N LEU A 186 22.37 -2.79 -3.26
CA LEU A 186 21.87 -4.18 -3.32
C LEU A 186 21.47 -4.60 -4.74
N LEU A 187 20.83 -3.71 -5.51
CA LEU A 187 20.48 -4.00 -6.91
C LEU A 187 21.72 -4.19 -7.78
N ILE A 188 22.78 -3.40 -7.57
CA ILE A 188 24.07 -3.57 -8.25
C ILE A 188 24.71 -4.91 -7.86
N LEU A 189 24.68 -5.29 -6.57
CA LEU A 189 25.20 -6.57 -6.12
C LEU A 189 24.44 -7.76 -6.73
N ILE A 190 23.11 -7.69 -6.79
CA ILE A 190 22.29 -8.71 -7.47
C ILE A 190 22.66 -8.82 -8.95
N TYR A 191 22.81 -7.67 -9.63
CA TYR A 191 23.19 -7.63 -11.04
C TYR A 191 24.57 -8.26 -11.30
N VAL A 192 25.60 -7.82 -10.56
CA VAL A 192 26.98 -8.30 -10.74
C VAL A 192 27.12 -9.77 -10.36
N HIS A 193 26.43 -10.23 -9.32
CA HIS A 193 26.53 -11.62 -8.84
C HIS A 193 25.91 -12.62 -9.82
N ASN A 194 24.79 -12.26 -10.46
CA ASN A 194 24.04 -13.19 -11.31
C ASN A 194 24.23 -12.99 -12.81
N ASP A 195 24.94 -11.93 -13.22
CA ASP A 195 25.02 -11.49 -14.63
C ASP A 195 23.62 -11.39 -15.29
N TYR A 196 22.65 -10.86 -14.54
CA TYR A 196 21.26 -10.79 -15.00
C TYR A 196 21.10 -9.83 -16.18
N THR A 197 20.22 -10.19 -17.11
CA THR A 197 19.78 -9.25 -18.15
C THR A 197 19.08 -8.03 -17.54
N LEU A 198 19.10 -6.91 -18.26
CA LEU A 198 18.41 -5.68 -17.84
C LEU A 198 16.91 -5.88 -17.59
N ASN A 199 16.27 -6.85 -18.24
CA ASN A 199 14.86 -7.17 -18.02
C ASN A 199 14.63 -7.75 -16.61
N ILE A 200 15.46 -8.72 -16.20
CA ILE A 200 15.36 -9.33 -14.86
C ILE A 200 15.72 -8.30 -13.79
N LEU A 201 16.79 -7.52 -14.00
CA LEU A 201 17.14 -6.42 -13.10
C LEU A 201 16.02 -5.37 -12.99
N GLY A 202 15.33 -5.08 -14.11
CA GLY A 202 14.18 -4.19 -14.15
C GLY A 202 13.02 -4.68 -13.28
N LEU A 203 12.78 -5.99 -13.20
CA LEU A 203 11.78 -6.58 -12.30
C LEU A 203 12.17 -6.40 -10.83
N TYR A 204 13.44 -6.65 -10.46
CA TYR A 204 13.92 -6.39 -9.10
C TYR A 204 13.82 -4.90 -8.74
N ALA A 205 14.22 -4.01 -9.65
CA ALA A 205 14.14 -2.57 -9.43
C ALA A 205 12.69 -2.09 -9.29
N GLY A 206 11.79 -2.53 -10.19
CA GLY A 206 10.37 -2.20 -10.16
C GLY A 206 9.67 -2.74 -8.91
N GLY A 207 9.92 -4.00 -8.55
CA GLY A 207 9.42 -4.61 -7.32
C GLY A 207 9.91 -3.88 -6.07
N THR A 208 11.19 -3.52 -6.02
CA THR A 208 11.76 -2.75 -4.90
C THR A 208 11.11 -1.37 -4.79
N LEU A 209 10.90 -0.69 -5.93
CA LEU A 209 10.25 0.61 -5.95
C LEU A 209 8.83 0.53 -5.38
N ILE A 210 8.04 -0.47 -5.79
CA ILE A 210 6.71 -0.71 -5.25
C ILE A 210 6.78 -0.97 -3.75
N MET A 211 7.66 -1.87 -3.30
CA MET A 211 7.83 -2.22 -1.88
C MET A 211 8.11 -1.00 -1.01
N TYR A 212 9.08 -0.16 -1.40
CA TYR A 212 9.46 1.02 -0.62
C TYR A 212 8.40 2.14 -0.70
N ALA A 213 7.74 2.31 -1.85
CA ALA A 213 6.63 3.26 -1.97
C ALA A 213 5.46 2.87 -1.05
N VAL A 214 5.12 1.58 -1.02
CA VAL A 214 4.08 1.04 -0.16
C VAL A 214 4.47 1.10 1.32
N ALA A 215 5.73 0.83 1.66
CA ALA A 215 6.25 1.02 3.02
C ALA A 215 6.06 2.47 3.53
N ILE A 216 6.22 3.47 2.67
CA ILE A 216 5.94 4.87 3.01
C ILE A 216 4.43 5.10 3.17
N GLY A 217 3.63 4.68 2.19
CA GLY A 217 2.18 4.88 2.19
C GLY A 217 1.48 4.20 3.37
N ALA A 218 1.93 3.01 3.75
CA ALA A 218 1.38 2.24 4.87
C ALA A 218 1.49 2.98 6.22
N ALA A 219 2.48 3.85 6.40
CA ALA A 219 2.57 4.70 7.59
C ALA A 219 1.38 5.66 7.71
N GLU A 220 0.89 6.18 6.58
CA GLU A 220 -0.30 7.02 6.54
C GLU A 220 -1.57 6.21 6.83
N PHE A 221 -1.68 5.00 6.28
CA PHE A 221 -2.78 4.08 6.59
C PHE A 221 -2.81 3.67 8.07
N GLN A 222 -1.65 3.51 8.72
CA GLN A 222 -1.58 3.26 10.16
C GLN A 222 -2.05 4.47 10.98
N LEU A 223 -1.71 5.69 10.56
CA LEU A 223 -2.23 6.90 11.21
C LEU A 223 -3.76 7.03 11.00
N LEU A 224 -4.26 6.71 9.81
CA LEU A 224 -5.70 6.66 9.53
C LEU A 224 -6.42 5.66 10.45
N ALA A 225 -5.89 4.44 10.56
CA ALA A 225 -6.42 3.42 11.46
C ALA A 225 -6.46 3.96 12.90
N TYR A 226 -5.34 4.48 13.41
CA TYR A 226 -5.30 5.09 14.73
C TYR A 226 -6.40 6.16 14.93
N CYS A 227 -6.54 7.08 13.96
CA CYS A 227 -7.52 8.16 14.07
C CYS A 227 -8.96 7.66 14.03
N ARG A 228 -9.31 6.71 13.15
CA ARG A 228 -10.67 6.14 13.09
C ARG A 228 -11.02 5.33 14.35
N PHE A 229 -10.04 4.72 15.00
CA PHE A 229 -10.26 4.02 16.26
C PHE A 229 -10.40 4.97 17.45
N LYS A 230 -9.61 6.05 17.49
CA LYS A 230 -9.53 6.98 18.62
C LYS A 230 -10.56 8.11 18.59
N PHE A 231 -10.81 8.71 17.42
CA PHE A 231 -11.56 9.95 17.29
C PHE A 231 -12.86 9.74 16.50
N PRO A 232 -14.05 9.94 17.11
CA PRO A 232 -15.32 9.78 16.40
C PRO A 232 -15.47 10.67 15.17
N SER A 233 -14.81 11.83 15.16
CA SER A 233 -14.94 12.81 14.07
C SER A 233 -14.27 12.39 12.76
N PHE A 234 -13.44 11.35 12.78
CA PHE A 234 -12.86 10.71 11.58
C PHE A 234 -13.82 9.73 10.92
N TYR A 235 -14.97 9.44 11.55
CA TYR A 235 -16.01 8.62 10.98
C TYR A 235 -16.84 9.42 9.97
N ILE A 236 -17.02 8.85 8.77
CA ILE A 236 -17.83 9.45 7.70
C ILE A 236 -19.13 8.64 7.57
N SER A 237 -20.30 9.25 7.77
CA SER A 237 -21.57 8.53 7.57
C SER A 237 -21.88 8.35 6.08
N TRP A 238 -22.57 7.26 5.73
CA TRP A 238 -23.03 7.01 4.36
C TRP A 238 -23.99 8.12 3.90
N GLU A 239 -24.94 8.52 4.75
CA GLU A 239 -25.94 9.54 4.42
C GLU A 239 -25.31 10.91 4.20
N GLY A 240 -24.31 11.26 5.02
CA GLY A 240 -23.55 12.51 4.87
C GLY A 240 -22.74 12.50 3.58
N HIS A 241 -22.04 11.40 3.32
CA HIS A 241 -21.25 11.23 2.11
C HIS A 241 -22.10 11.28 0.84
N GLU A 242 -23.24 10.57 0.80
CA GLU A 242 -24.12 10.56 -0.37
C GLU A 242 -24.73 11.93 -0.62
N ARG A 243 -25.07 12.69 0.44
CA ARG A 243 -25.52 14.08 0.29
C ARG A 243 -24.46 14.97 -0.35
N GLU A 244 -23.22 14.93 0.16
CA GLU A 244 -22.09 15.70 -0.41
C GLU A 244 -21.86 15.34 -1.89
N ARG A 245 -21.96 14.04 -2.22
CA ARG A 245 -21.84 13.54 -3.59
C ARG A 245 -22.95 14.05 -4.51
N GLN A 246 -24.21 14.01 -4.07
CA GLN A 246 -25.34 14.51 -4.85
C GLN A 246 -25.24 16.03 -5.10
N GLU A 247 -24.84 16.80 -4.09
CA GLU A 247 -24.60 18.23 -4.25
C GLU A 247 -23.47 18.54 -5.22
N PHE A 248 -22.38 17.77 -5.17
CA PHE A 248 -21.28 17.90 -6.13
C PHE A 248 -21.75 17.62 -7.57
N LEU A 249 -22.49 16.53 -7.78
CA LEU A 249 -23.04 16.17 -9.10
C LEU A 249 -24.01 17.24 -9.62
N LYS A 250 -24.83 17.82 -8.75
CA LYS A 250 -25.73 18.94 -9.12
C LYS A 250 -24.92 20.15 -9.60
N ARG A 251 -23.94 20.60 -8.81
CA ARG A 251 -23.06 21.74 -9.18
C ARG A 251 -22.24 21.48 -10.44
N TYR A 252 -21.88 20.22 -10.71
CA TYR A 252 -21.18 19.83 -11.93
C TYR A 252 -22.09 19.96 -13.15
N LYS A 253 -23.31 19.41 -13.08
CA LYS A 253 -24.32 19.54 -14.15
C LYS A 253 -24.64 21.01 -14.46
N GLU A 254 -24.87 21.82 -13.45
CA GLU A 254 -25.14 23.26 -13.62
C GLU A 254 -23.98 24.00 -14.32
N ARG A 255 -22.73 23.60 -14.05
CA ARG A 255 -21.55 24.17 -14.72
C ARG A 255 -21.45 23.75 -16.17
N GLU A 256 -21.68 22.48 -16.48
CA GLU A 256 -21.63 21.97 -17.85
C GLU A 256 -22.77 22.56 -18.71
N GLU A 257 -23.97 22.74 -18.13
CA GLU A 257 -25.08 23.41 -18.81
C GLU A 257 -24.79 24.88 -19.12
N LYS A 258 -24.12 25.60 -18.21
CA LYS A 258 -23.70 26.99 -18.45
C LYS A 258 -22.69 27.08 -19.59
N LYS A 259 -21.64 26.24 -19.58
CA LYS A 259 -20.67 26.19 -20.68
C LYS A 259 -21.32 25.86 -22.02
N ALA A 260 -22.27 24.92 -22.05
CA ALA A 260 -22.99 24.55 -23.27
C ALA A 260 -23.86 25.70 -23.82
N LYS A 261 -24.35 26.60 -22.96
CA LYS A 261 -25.10 27.80 -23.34
C LYS A 261 -24.20 28.95 -23.80
N GLU A 262 -22.96 29.03 -23.32
CA GLU A 262 -21.98 30.05 -23.73
C GLU A 262 -21.29 29.74 -25.06
N ILE A 263 -21.37 28.48 -25.53
CA ILE A 263 -20.78 28.02 -26.81
C ILE A 263 -21.79 28.11 -27.98
N LYS A 264 -23.07 28.39 -27.69
CA LYS A 264 -24.13 28.65 -28.71
C LYS A 264 -24.36 30.13 -28.89
#